data_AF-A0A368VQQ3-F1
#
_entry.id   AF-A0A368VQQ3-F1
#
_cell.length_a   1.000
_cell.length_b   1.000
_cell.length_c   1.000
_cell.angle_alpha   90.00
_cell.angle_beta   90.00
_cell.angle_gamma   90.00
#
_symmetry.space_group_name_H-M   'P 1'
#
loop_
_entity.id
_entity.type
_entity.pdbx_description
1 polymer ?
#
loop_
_entity_poly.entity_id
_entity_poly.type
_entity_poly.pdbx_seq_one_letter_code
_entity_poly.pdbx_strand_id
1 'polypeptide(L)'
;MLINNKIPMVIIFVALSIFVGASVSAIGVKSLYIIPVIILMMVVPKLTKDAGKISIIGILFFLPFQNVLVFDVGLFSLKMSQIFLFIGLLYLFMTKQLSNQMVPVMLVVPILMSLFNSIDINRSVTLLFAVILLIGMYIVIRDIARISKKETILKVIIWSGVISSLYGIYQYIGFYMGIDTGIHYYVWDPRPKVNSFSVPNQFSNFLLLPIAVSMYAIKVYGKKYILPLLICSSALVLTFSTGAIISLVLSVIIYALIVSKTMRRVSLGLGAILFVITSIAYIADPGIFNLNKYQGFIDGRTTERILLWDVATKMFLEHPIVGSGLNTFPLHAVYEITYLTFERNKEVHNTFLTVLAELGIVGMLFFGTAVGFIFFQAIRRIKHTTGEQRILVSCLLIASLTMLIQYFTDNGLYSMHLWATFALLKVYSEKVAN
;
A
#
# COMPACT_ATOMS: atom_id res chain seq x y z
N MET A 1 -24.63 -31.38 5.37
CA MET A 1 -25.06 -30.24 4.53
C MET A 1 -23.84 -29.36 4.27
N LEU A 2 -23.07 -29.71 3.24
CA LEU A 2 -21.82 -29.04 2.87
C LEU A 2 -22.17 -27.77 2.08
N ILE A 3 -22.28 -26.63 2.74
CA ILE A 3 -22.32 -25.35 2.04
C ILE A 3 -20.95 -25.18 1.37
N ASN A 4 -20.97 -25.23 0.04
CA ASN A 4 -19.81 -25.25 -0.84
C ASN A 4 -18.86 -24.08 -0.55
N ASN A 5 -17.60 -24.40 -0.23
CA ASN A 5 -16.45 -23.50 -0.03
C ASN A 5 -16.03 -22.70 -1.29
N LYS A 6 -16.91 -22.53 -2.28
CA LYS A 6 -16.60 -21.94 -3.60
C LYS A 6 -17.09 -20.51 -3.79
N ILE A 7 -17.81 -19.93 -2.82
CA ILE A 7 -18.41 -18.59 -2.95
C ILE A 7 -17.35 -17.51 -3.27
N PRO A 8 -16.17 -17.46 -2.62
CA PRO A 8 -15.13 -16.48 -2.98
C PRO A 8 -14.54 -16.73 -4.38
N MET A 9 -14.42 -18.00 -4.79
CA MET A 9 -13.87 -18.39 -6.09
C MET A 9 -14.77 -17.99 -7.26
N VAL A 10 -16.08 -18.22 -7.13
CA VAL A 10 -17.05 -17.90 -8.21
C VAL A 10 -17.08 -16.40 -8.47
N ILE A 11 -17.09 -15.59 -7.41
CA ILE A 11 -17.11 -14.12 -7.52
C ILE A 11 -15.84 -13.60 -8.21
N ILE A 12 -14.67 -14.13 -7.85
CA ILE A 12 -13.38 -13.74 -8.45
C ILE A 12 -13.31 -14.18 -9.92
N PHE A 13 -13.74 -15.40 -10.25
CA PHE A 13 -13.67 -15.92 -11.62
C PHE A 13 -14.63 -15.20 -12.56
N VAL A 14 -15.82 -14.86 -12.07
CA VAL A 14 -16.79 -14.03 -12.80
C VAL A 14 -16.20 -12.64 -13.06
N ALA A 15 -15.60 -12.00 -12.05
CA ALA A 15 -14.95 -10.69 -12.24
C ALA A 15 -13.78 -10.75 -13.24
N LEU A 16 -12.95 -11.79 -13.20
CA LEU A 16 -11.84 -12.00 -14.14
C LEU A 16 -12.32 -12.30 -15.57
N SER A 17 -13.40 -13.06 -15.73
CA SER A 17 -13.98 -13.37 -17.03
C SER A 17 -14.60 -12.13 -17.68
N ILE A 18 -15.23 -11.28 -16.86
CA ILE A 18 -15.72 -9.97 -17.28
C ILE A 18 -14.55 -9.06 -17.69
N PHE A 19 -13.42 -9.09 -16.97
CA PHE A 19 -12.21 -8.35 -17.35
C PHE A 19 -11.67 -8.77 -18.72
N VAL A 20 -11.44 -10.07 -18.94
CA VAL A 20 -10.94 -10.56 -20.23
C VAL A 20 -11.93 -10.24 -21.35
N GLY A 21 -13.24 -10.44 -21.11
CA GLY A 21 -14.28 -10.11 -22.07
C GLY A 21 -14.32 -8.61 -22.44
N ALA A 22 -14.27 -7.73 -21.44
CA ALA A 22 -14.28 -6.28 -21.64
C ALA A 22 -12.98 -5.77 -22.31
N SER A 23 -11.82 -6.29 -21.93
CA SER A 23 -10.53 -5.93 -22.55
C SER A 23 -10.42 -6.39 -23.99
N VAL A 24 -10.94 -7.58 -24.33
CA VAL A 24 -10.99 -8.07 -25.71
C VAL A 24 -12.01 -7.28 -26.54
N SER A 25 -13.16 -6.93 -25.95
CA SER A 25 -14.21 -6.17 -26.64
C SER A 25 -13.84 -4.71 -26.91
N ALA A 26 -12.98 -4.09 -26.09
CA ALA A 26 -12.67 -2.66 -26.18
C ALA A 26 -11.52 -2.33 -27.15
N ILE A 27 -10.76 -3.32 -27.65
CA ILE A 27 -9.45 -3.07 -28.25
C ILE A 27 -9.32 -3.83 -29.56
N GLY A 28 -9.67 -3.18 -30.67
CA GLY A 28 -9.31 -3.64 -32.02
C GLY A 28 -7.80 -3.88 -32.19
N VAL A 29 -7.43 -4.54 -33.30
CA VAL A 29 -6.15 -5.16 -33.76
C VAL A 29 -4.78 -4.66 -33.23
N LYS A 30 -4.65 -3.47 -32.62
CA LYS A 30 -3.39 -2.91 -32.08
C LYS A 30 -2.85 -3.63 -30.81
N SER A 31 -3.55 -4.63 -30.29
CA SER A 31 -3.22 -5.40 -29.08
C SER A 31 -2.47 -6.73 -29.32
N LEU A 32 -1.88 -6.95 -30.49
CA LEU A 32 -1.10 -8.18 -30.79
C LEU A 32 0.04 -8.45 -29.78
N TYR A 33 0.58 -7.42 -29.11
CA TYR A 33 1.58 -7.56 -28.04
C TYR A 33 1.04 -8.16 -26.73
N ILE A 34 -0.28 -8.19 -26.55
CA ILE A 34 -0.95 -8.81 -25.39
C ILE A 34 -0.98 -10.33 -25.54
N ILE A 35 -0.99 -10.84 -26.77
CA ILE A 35 -1.05 -12.28 -27.04
C ILE A 35 0.15 -13.03 -26.43
N PRO A 36 1.41 -12.59 -26.59
CA PRO A 36 2.54 -13.19 -25.89
C PRO A 36 2.42 -13.14 -24.37
N VAL A 37 1.92 -12.05 -23.79
CA VAL A 37 1.74 -11.89 -22.33
C VAL A 37 0.67 -12.84 -21.82
N ILE A 38 -0.48 -12.92 -22.50
CA ILE A 38 -1.56 -13.88 -22.20
C ILE A 38 -1.06 -15.32 -22.36
N ILE A 39 -0.34 -15.62 -23.44
CA ILE A 39 0.27 -16.94 -23.65
C ILE A 39 1.24 -17.25 -22.50
N LEU A 40 2.13 -16.33 -22.11
CA LEU A 40 3.05 -16.51 -20.99
C LEU A 40 2.28 -16.74 -19.68
N MET A 41 1.21 -15.98 -19.43
CA MET A 41 0.34 -16.12 -18.25
C MET A 41 -0.40 -17.46 -18.23
N MET A 42 -0.79 -18.00 -19.38
CA MET A 42 -1.46 -19.30 -19.51
C MET A 42 -0.49 -20.49 -19.47
N VAL A 43 0.74 -20.28 -19.91
CA VAL A 43 1.76 -21.32 -20.10
C VAL A 43 2.65 -21.47 -18.86
N VAL A 44 3.07 -20.38 -18.21
CA VAL A 44 3.99 -20.42 -17.04
C VAL A 44 3.42 -21.23 -15.85
N PRO A 45 2.15 -21.09 -15.45
CA PRO A 45 1.55 -21.92 -14.39
C PRO A 45 1.44 -23.40 -14.76
N LYS A 46 1.28 -23.71 -16.06
CA LYS A 46 1.20 -25.09 -16.58
C LYS A 46 2.56 -25.76 -16.70
N LEU A 47 3.64 -24.99 -16.88
CA LEU A 47 4.97 -25.53 -17.19
C LEU A 47 5.87 -25.74 -15.97
N THR A 48 5.63 -25.08 -14.83
CA THR A 48 6.63 -25.11 -13.74
C THR A 48 6.02 -25.27 -12.35
N LYS A 49 6.57 -26.21 -11.56
CA LYS A 49 6.31 -26.31 -10.10
C LYS A 49 6.69 -25.01 -9.36
N ASP A 50 7.54 -24.18 -9.98
CA ASP A 50 8.03 -22.91 -9.46
C ASP A 50 7.14 -21.69 -9.78
N ALA A 51 6.03 -21.84 -10.49
CA ALA A 51 5.17 -20.71 -10.88
C ALA A 51 4.71 -19.87 -9.67
N GLY A 52 4.40 -20.52 -8.54
CA GLY A 52 4.10 -19.79 -7.29
C GLY A 52 5.28 -18.94 -6.81
N LYS A 53 6.49 -19.51 -6.80
CA LYS A 53 7.72 -18.79 -6.43
C LYS A 53 7.99 -17.62 -7.37
N ILE A 54 7.83 -17.81 -8.69
CA ILE A 54 7.99 -16.75 -9.69
C ILE A 54 6.99 -15.62 -9.43
N SER A 55 5.73 -15.96 -9.15
CA SER A 55 4.68 -14.99 -8.84
C SER A 55 5.03 -14.14 -7.61
N ILE A 56 5.32 -14.74 -6.46
CA ILE A 56 5.59 -13.95 -5.24
C ILE A 56 6.87 -13.13 -5.35
N ILE A 57 7.91 -13.65 -6.01
CA ILE A 57 9.14 -12.89 -6.27
C ILE A 57 8.83 -11.67 -7.15
N GLY A 58 8.11 -11.87 -8.27
CA GLY A 58 7.79 -10.79 -9.19
C GLY A 58 6.89 -9.72 -8.55
N ILE A 59 5.84 -10.13 -7.82
CA ILE A 59 4.96 -9.19 -7.12
C ILE A 59 5.77 -8.32 -6.14
N LEU A 60 6.56 -8.94 -5.26
CA LEU A 60 7.31 -8.22 -4.23
C LEU A 60 8.45 -7.38 -4.80
N PHE A 61 9.11 -7.85 -5.86
CA PHE A 61 10.17 -7.10 -6.53
C PHE A 61 9.66 -5.84 -7.22
N PHE A 62 8.52 -5.94 -7.91
CA PHE A 62 7.92 -4.82 -8.66
C PHE A 62 7.06 -3.87 -7.82
N LEU A 63 6.94 -4.10 -6.50
CA LEU A 63 6.21 -3.23 -5.57
C LEU A 63 6.57 -1.73 -5.67
N PRO A 64 7.85 -1.31 -5.64
CA PRO A 64 8.20 0.11 -5.73
C PRO A 64 8.14 0.65 -7.17
N PHE A 65 8.06 -0.22 -8.18
CA PHE A 65 8.18 0.15 -9.59
C PHE A 65 6.80 0.31 -10.26
N GLN A 66 5.83 0.87 -9.54
CA GLN A 66 4.42 0.86 -9.99
C GLN A 66 4.16 1.70 -11.25
N ASN A 67 4.98 2.72 -11.50
CA ASN A 67 4.88 3.58 -12.68
C ASN A 67 5.95 3.25 -13.73
N VAL A 68 6.64 2.12 -13.57
CA VAL A 68 7.66 1.63 -14.52
C VAL A 68 7.11 0.38 -15.19
N LEU A 69 7.26 0.31 -16.52
CA LEU A 69 6.76 -0.81 -17.32
C LEU A 69 5.25 -1.00 -17.14
N VAL A 70 4.51 0.10 -17.36
CA VAL A 70 3.05 0.12 -17.39
C VAL A 70 2.59 -0.11 -18.82
N PHE A 71 1.67 -1.04 -19.01
CA PHE A 71 1.09 -1.36 -20.32
C PHE A 71 -0.35 -0.90 -20.36
N ASP A 72 -0.64 0.11 -21.18
CA ASP A 72 -2.00 0.60 -21.35
C ASP A 72 -2.79 -0.34 -22.29
N VAL A 73 -3.86 -0.92 -21.74
CA VAL A 73 -4.77 -1.88 -22.38
C VAL A 73 -6.18 -1.30 -22.31
N GLY A 74 -6.55 -0.53 -23.35
CA GLY A 74 -7.85 0.13 -23.41
C GLY A 74 -7.96 1.23 -22.35
N LEU A 75 -8.90 1.09 -21.43
CA LEU A 75 -9.13 2.02 -20.31
C LEU A 75 -8.28 1.71 -19.07
N PHE A 76 -7.41 0.70 -19.12
CA PHE A 76 -6.68 0.19 -17.95
C PHE A 76 -5.17 0.21 -18.17
N SER A 77 -4.44 0.47 -17.09
CA SER A 77 -2.98 0.42 -17.07
C SER A 77 -2.52 -0.82 -16.30
N LEU A 78 -1.99 -1.82 -17.03
CA LEU A 78 -1.46 -3.05 -16.44
C LEU A 78 -0.04 -2.83 -15.93
N LYS A 79 0.15 -3.01 -14.63
CA LYS A 79 1.45 -2.93 -13.95
C LYS A 79 2.13 -4.30 -13.92
N MET A 80 3.46 -4.33 -13.90
CA MET A 80 4.22 -5.58 -13.79
C MET A 80 3.80 -6.46 -12.61
N SER A 81 3.57 -5.87 -11.43
CA SER A 81 3.08 -6.59 -10.25
C SER A 81 1.74 -7.30 -10.49
N GLN A 82 0.87 -6.74 -11.34
CA GLN A 82 -0.42 -7.33 -11.69
C GLN A 82 -0.26 -8.54 -12.62
N ILE A 83 0.74 -8.54 -13.52
CA ILE A 83 1.05 -9.71 -14.36
C ILE A 83 1.44 -10.90 -13.48
N PHE A 84 2.35 -10.69 -12.52
CA PHE A 84 2.75 -11.74 -11.57
C PHE A 84 1.63 -12.14 -10.62
N LEU A 85 0.73 -11.22 -10.27
CA LEU A 85 -0.50 -11.53 -9.54
C LEU A 85 -1.35 -12.56 -10.29
N PHE A 86 -1.60 -12.35 -11.58
CA PHE A 86 -2.37 -13.31 -12.38
C PHE A 86 -1.71 -14.68 -12.47
N ILE A 87 -0.38 -14.75 -12.63
CA ILE A 87 0.38 -16.02 -12.57
C ILE A 87 0.14 -16.73 -11.22
N GLY A 88 0.14 -15.97 -10.13
CA GLY A 88 -0.11 -16.50 -8.78
C GLY A 88 -1.54 -16.98 -8.57
N LEU A 89 -2.54 -16.23 -9.05
CA LEU A 89 -3.95 -16.63 -9.00
C LEU A 89 -4.17 -17.94 -9.77
N LEU A 90 -3.63 -18.04 -10.99
CA LEU A 90 -3.71 -19.25 -11.80
C LEU A 90 -3.00 -20.43 -11.13
N TYR A 91 -1.82 -20.21 -10.56
CA TYR A 91 -1.10 -21.24 -9.81
C TYR A 91 -1.94 -21.75 -8.63
N LEU A 92 -2.43 -20.87 -7.75
CA LEU A 92 -3.24 -21.26 -6.59
C LEU A 92 -4.54 -21.98 -6.98
N PHE A 93 -5.16 -21.57 -8.10
CA PHE A 93 -6.35 -22.22 -8.64
C PHE A 93 -6.03 -23.65 -9.12
N MET A 94 -4.97 -23.80 -9.94
CA MET A 94 -4.56 -25.09 -10.49
C MET A 94 -4.09 -26.06 -9.40
N THR A 95 -3.36 -25.59 -8.39
CA THR A 95 -2.84 -26.42 -7.30
C THR A 95 -3.84 -26.61 -6.15
N LYS A 96 -5.00 -25.95 -6.19
CA LYS A 96 -6.02 -25.94 -5.12
C LYS A 96 -5.46 -25.54 -3.76
N GLN A 97 -4.47 -24.65 -3.74
CA GLN A 97 -3.83 -24.14 -2.52
C GLN A 97 -4.47 -22.86 -1.97
N LEU A 98 -5.51 -22.35 -2.63
CA LEU A 98 -6.27 -21.21 -2.18
C LEU A 98 -6.92 -21.50 -0.82
N SER A 99 -6.63 -20.67 0.18
CA SER A 99 -7.21 -20.84 1.51
C SER A 99 -8.42 -19.93 1.75
N ASN A 100 -9.45 -20.49 2.38
CA ASN A 100 -10.63 -19.73 2.79
C ASN A 100 -10.28 -18.78 3.93
N GLN A 101 -10.59 -17.49 3.74
CA GLN A 101 -10.41 -16.47 4.77
C GLN A 101 -11.53 -15.44 4.74
N MET A 102 -11.89 -14.94 5.92
CA MET A 102 -12.90 -13.90 6.08
C MET A 102 -12.41 -12.52 5.65
N VAL A 103 -11.09 -12.24 5.70
CA VAL A 103 -10.53 -10.91 5.40
C VAL A 103 -10.88 -10.44 3.99
N PRO A 104 -10.65 -11.20 2.90
CA PRO A 104 -11.10 -10.81 1.56
C PRO A 104 -12.62 -10.59 1.47
N VAL A 105 -13.42 -11.44 2.11
CA VAL A 105 -14.88 -11.33 2.11
C VAL A 105 -15.32 -10.02 2.78
N MET A 106 -14.72 -9.69 3.92
CA MET A 106 -14.99 -8.44 4.64
C MET A 106 -14.73 -7.21 3.77
N LEU A 107 -13.79 -7.27 2.84
CA LEU A 107 -13.45 -6.13 1.99
C LEU A 107 -14.33 -6.03 0.75
N VAL A 108 -14.78 -7.16 0.19
CA VAL A 108 -15.64 -7.19 -1.01
C VAL A 108 -17.08 -6.79 -0.69
N VAL A 109 -17.63 -7.23 0.45
CA VAL A 109 -19.04 -6.97 0.81
C VAL A 109 -19.43 -5.49 0.80
N PRO A 110 -18.73 -4.58 1.52
CA PRO A 110 -19.12 -3.17 1.54
C PRO A 110 -18.98 -2.49 0.18
N ILE A 111 -18.03 -2.96 -0.63
CA ILE A 111 -17.82 -2.48 -1.99
C ILE A 111 -19.00 -2.86 -2.88
N LEU A 112 -19.46 -4.11 -2.82
CA LEU A 112 -20.64 -4.52 -3.58
C LEU A 112 -21.90 -3.77 -3.12
N MET A 113 -22.00 -3.48 -1.82
CA MET A 113 -23.10 -2.69 -1.27
C MET A 113 -23.07 -1.24 -1.77
N SER A 114 -21.90 -0.59 -1.85
CA SER A 114 -21.81 0.80 -2.30
C SER A 114 -22.13 0.99 -3.78
N LEU A 115 -22.00 -0.07 -4.62
CA LEU A 115 -22.41 -0.02 -6.03
C LEU A 115 -23.90 0.25 -6.20
N PHE A 116 -24.75 -0.22 -5.29
CA PHE A 116 -26.21 0.01 -5.38
C PHE A 116 -26.59 1.48 -5.15
N ASN A 117 -25.76 2.22 -4.43
CA ASN A 117 -26.00 3.62 -4.08
C ASN A 117 -25.00 4.56 -4.78
N SER A 118 -24.34 4.08 -5.83
CA SER A 118 -23.31 4.86 -6.52
C SER A 118 -23.93 5.97 -7.36
N ILE A 119 -23.43 7.19 -7.16
CA ILE A 119 -23.81 8.37 -7.95
C ILE A 119 -23.24 8.29 -9.38
N ASP A 120 -22.13 7.58 -9.58
CA ASP A 120 -21.54 7.30 -10.89
C ASP A 120 -21.07 5.85 -10.95
N ILE A 121 -21.95 5.00 -11.49
CA ILE A 121 -21.72 3.56 -11.60
C ILE A 121 -20.48 3.23 -12.44
N ASN A 122 -20.15 4.03 -13.46
CA ASN A 122 -19.03 3.75 -14.35
C ASN A 122 -17.70 3.96 -13.61
N ARG A 123 -17.60 5.03 -12.83
CA ARG A 123 -16.43 5.28 -11.96
C ARG A 123 -16.29 4.20 -10.89
N SER A 124 -17.39 3.84 -10.23
CA SER A 124 -17.36 2.81 -9.19
C SER A 124 -16.98 1.43 -9.73
N VAL A 125 -17.48 1.04 -10.90
CA VAL A 125 -17.12 -0.23 -11.55
C VAL A 125 -15.66 -0.24 -12.01
N THR A 126 -15.15 0.89 -12.51
CA THR A 126 -13.73 1.01 -12.90
C THR A 126 -12.82 0.81 -11.68
N LEU A 127 -13.14 1.42 -10.54
CA LEU A 127 -12.32 1.29 -9.33
C LEU A 127 -12.53 -0.04 -8.60
N LEU A 128 -13.73 -0.62 -8.66
CA LEU A 128 -14.02 -1.98 -8.17
C LEU A 128 -12.98 -2.98 -8.69
N PHE A 129 -12.64 -2.89 -9.98
CA PHE A 129 -11.63 -3.76 -10.58
C PHE A 129 -10.25 -3.60 -9.90
N ALA A 130 -9.81 -2.36 -9.66
CA ALA A 130 -8.55 -2.10 -8.96
C ALA A 130 -8.58 -2.69 -7.53
N VAL A 131 -9.69 -2.57 -6.81
CA VAL A 131 -9.79 -3.14 -5.45
C VAL A 131 -9.79 -4.68 -5.48
N ILE A 132 -10.45 -5.30 -6.45
CA ILE A 132 -10.39 -6.77 -6.64
C ILE A 132 -8.93 -7.23 -6.86
N LEU A 133 -8.15 -6.50 -7.65
CA LEU A 133 -6.73 -6.81 -7.83
C LEU A 133 -5.92 -6.67 -6.53
N LEU A 134 -6.21 -5.66 -5.70
CA LEU A 134 -5.56 -5.49 -4.40
C LEU A 134 -5.90 -6.61 -3.42
N ILE A 135 -7.16 -7.04 -3.40
CA ILE A 135 -7.60 -8.19 -2.60
C ILE A 135 -6.95 -9.49 -3.13
N GLY A 136 -6.88 -9.65 -4.46
CA GLY A 136 -6.16 -10.74 -5.11
C GLY A 136 -4.69 -10.76 -4.71
N MET A 137 -4.04 -9.60 -4.67
CA MET A 137 -2.65 -9.44 -4.24
C MET A 137 -2.43 -9.85 -2.79
N TYR A 138 -3.33 -9.46 -1.89
CA TYR A 138 -3.31 -9.93 -0.51
C TYR A 138 -3.38 -11.46 -0.42
N ILE A 139 -4.33 -12.08 -1.13
CA ILE A 139 -4.54 -13.52 -1.15
C ILE A 139 -3.31 -14.25 -1.69
N VAL A 140 -2.80 -13.83 -2.85
CA VAL A 140 -1.69 -14.47 -3.55
C VAL A 140 -0.42 -14.41 -2.71
N ILE A 141 -0.06 -13.22 -2.20
CA ILE A 141 1.13 -13.08 -1.36
C ILE A 141 1.01 -13.97 -0.12
N ARG A 142 -0.14 -13.97 0.55
CA ARG A 142 -0.35 -14.76 1.77
C ARG A 142 -0.25 -16.26 1.50
N ASP A 143 -1.03 -16.79 0.56
CA ASP A 143 -1.14 -18.23 0.35
C ASP A 143 0.14 -18.81 -0.28
N ILE A 144 0.76 -18.09 -1.22
CA ILE A 144 2.05 -18.52 -1.77
C ILE A 144 3.17 -18.39 -0.74
N ALA A 145 3.13 -17.38 0.14
CA ALA A 145 4.13 -17.24 1.20
C ALA A 145 4.13 -18.42 2.17
N ARG A 146 2.97 -19.06 2.43
CA ARG A 146 2.87 -20.25 3.31
C ARG A 146 3.70 -21.43 2.81
N ILE A 147 3.78 -21.59 1.49
CA ILE A 147 4.46 -22.72 0.84
C ILE A 147 5.85 -22.34 0.30
N SER A 148 6.24 -21.07 0.45
CA SER A 148 7.52 -20.54 -0.04
C SER A 148 8.55 -20.48 1.09
N LYS A 149 9.83 -20.54 0.73
CA LYS A 149 10.91 -20.33 1.68
C LYS A 149 10.91 -18.88 2.17
N LYS A 150 10.73 -18.69 3.48
CA LYS A 150 10.80 -17.39 4.17
C LYS A 150 12.01 -16.56 3.72
N GLU A 151 13.19 -17.16 3.67
CA GLU A 151 14.43 -16.47 3.26
C GLU A 151 14.34 -15.85 1.86
N THR A 152 13.70 -16.53 0.90
CA THR A 152 13.52 -16.01 -0.47
C THR A 152 12.65 -14.74 -0.46
N ILE A 153 11.54 -14.77 0.28
CA ILE A 153 10.63 -13.62 0.40
C ILE A 153 11.37 -12.42 1.00
N LEU A 154 12.09 -12.63 2.09
CA LEU A 154 12.81 -11.55 2.78
C LEU A 154 13.93 -10.97 1.91
N LYS A 155 14.68 -11.81 1.19
CA LYS A 155 15.73 -11.36 0.26
C LYS A 155 15.16 -10.48 -0.85
N VAL A 156 14.05 -10.87 -1.47
CA VAL A 156 13.42 -10.09 -2.55
C VAL A 156 12.95 -8.73 -2.05
N ILE A 157 12.32 -8.69 -0.88
CA ILE A 157 11.90 -7.44 -0.25
C ILE A 157 13.12 -6.54 -0.02
N ILE A 158 14.18 -7.07 0.60
CA ILE A 158 15.40 -6.29 0.88
C ILE A 158 16.01 -5.74 -0.41
N TRP A 159 16.22 -6.59 -1.41
CA TRP A 159 16.86 -6.17 -2.67
C TRP A 159 16.01 -5.18 -3.47
N SER A 160 14.70 -5.36 -3.51
CA SER A 160 13.79 -4.36 -4.12
C SER A 160 13.87 -3.00 -3.41
N GLY A 161 13.96 -3.01 -2.07
CA GLY A 161 14.22 -1.84 -1.24
C GLY A 161 15.54 -1.17 -1.54
N VAL A 162 16.63 -1.94 -1.56
CA VAL A 162 17.98 -1.43 -1.86
C VAL A 162 18.06 -0.82 -3.26
N ILE A 163 17.56 -1.52 -4.29
CA ILE A 163 17.63 -1.05 -5.68
C ILE A 163 16.85 0.26 -5.85
N SER A 164 15.61 0.31 -5.36
CA SER A 164 14.80 1.53 -5.44
C SER A 164 15.37 2.67 -4.58
N SER A 165 15.98 2.36 -3.44
CA SER A 165 16.63 3.36 -2.59
C SER A 165 17.91 3.92 -3.20
N LEU A 166 18.75 3.09 -3.82
CA LEU A 166 19.93 3.53 -4.55
C LEU A 166 19.55 4.42 -5.73
N TYR A 167 18.51 4.07 -6.48
CA TYR A 167 17.99 4.94 -7.53
C TYR A 167 17.47 6.26 -6.97
N GLY A 168 16.74 6.22 -5.85
CA GLY A 168 16.26 7.44 -5.19
C GLY A 168 17.39 8.36 -4.70
N ILE A 169 18.44 7.79 -4.13
CA ILE A 169 19.65 8.53 -3.73
C ILE A 169 20.35 9.12 -4.96
N TYR A 170 20.44 8.35 -6.05
CA TYR A 170 20.94 8.86 -7.33
C TYR A 170 20.10 10.03 -7.85
N GLN A 171 18.76 9.96 -7.77
CA GLN A 171 17.91 11.07 -8.17
C GLN A 171 18.21 12.33 -7.36
N TYR A 172 18.36 12.19 -6.04
CA TYR A 172 18.68 13.32 -5.15
C TYR A 172 20.04 13.94 -5.47
N ILE A 173 21.08 13.12 -5.63
CA ILE A 173 22.44 13.60 -5.95
C ILE A 173 22.46 14.22 -7.35
N GLY A 174 21.86 13.55 -8.33
CA GLY A 174 21.80 14.00 -9.71
C GLY A 174 21.09 15.35 -9.84
N PHE A 175 20.03 15.58 -9.07
CA PHE A 175 19.36 16.88 -8.99
C PHE A 175 20.33 18.03 -8.64
N TYR A 176 21.14 17.87 -7.60
CA TYR A 176 22.14 18.88 -7.21
C TYR A 176 23.31 19.01 -8.19
N MET A 177 23.56 17.97 -8.99
CA MET A 177 24.54 17.98 -10.08
C MET A 177 23.98 18.57 -11.39
N GLY A 178 22.71 18.99 -11.43
CA GLY A 178 22.06 19.51 -12.63
C GLY A 178 21.66 18.42 -13.65
N ILE A 179 21.60 17.16 -13.22
CA ILE A 179 21.12 16.03 -14.03
C ILE A 179 19.60 15.98 -13.94
N ASP A 180 18.92 15.86 -15.08
CA ASP A 180 17.49 15.59 -15.10
C ASP A 180 17.21 14.15 -14.62
N THR A 181 16.75 14.05 -13.39
CA THR A 181 16.43 12.80 -12.71
C THR A 181 14.93 12.62 -12.47
N GLY A 182 14.11 13.52 -13.02
CA GLY A 182 12.67 13.61 -12.77
C GLY A 182 12.30 14.12 -11.37
N ILE A 183 13.27 14.61 -10.59
CA ILE A 183 12.99 15.40 -9.38
C ILE A 183 12.94 16.87 -9.78
N HIS A 184 11.88 17.56 -9.38
CA HIS A 184 11.73 19.00 -9.54
C HIS A 184 11.32 19.64 -8.23
N TYR A 185 11.59 20.94 -8.11
CA TYR A 185 11.00 21.75 -7.03
C TYR A 185 9.49 21.78 -7.20
N TYR A 186 8.77 21.62 -6.09
CA TYR A 186 7.34 21.91 -6.09
C TYR A 186 7.17 23.41 -5.86
N VAL A 187 6.18 24.03 -6.52
CA VAL A 187 5.86 25.47 -6.37
C VAL A 187 5.75 25.87 -4.90
N TRP A 188 5.23 24.97 -4.09
CA TRP A 188 4.97 25.14 -2.68
C TRP A 188 6.02 24.47 -1.77
N ASP A 189 6.95 23.64 -2.27
CA ASP A 189 7.99 23.01 -1.44
C ASP A 189 9.35 23.05 -2.15
N PRO A 190 10.31 23.86 -1.67
CA PRO A 190 11.59 24.08 -2.32
C PRO A 190 12.59 22.95 -2.05
N ARG A 191 12.18 21.81 -1.46
CA ARG A 191 13.07 20.67 -1.20
C ARG A 191 12.96 19.65 -2.33
N PRO A 192 14.09 19.15 -2.88
CA PRO A 192 14.07 18.07 -3.85
C PRO A 192 13.70 16.76 -3.14
N LYS A 193 12.49 16.26 -3.40
CA LYS A 193 11.97 15.04 -2.76
C LYS A 193 12.19 13.83 -3.63
N VAL A 194 12.82 12.81 -3.07
CA VAL A 194 12.95 11.51 -3.74
C VAL A 194 11.58 10.86 -3.88
N ASN A 195 11.26 10.43 -5.10
CA ASN A 195 10.00 9.78 -5.46
C ASN A 195 10.16 8.30 -5.88
N SER A 196 11.37 7.92 -6.32
CA SER A 196 11.83 6.62 -6.84
C SER A 196 10.73 5.77 -7.48
N PHE A 197 10.20 6.25 -8.61
CA PHE A 197 9.15 5.63 -9.44
C PHE A 197 7.69 5.86 -9.01
N SER A 198 7.42 6.68 -8.00
CA SER A 198 6.05 7.07 -7.65
C SER A 198 5.96 8.52 -7.14
N VAL A 199 5.39 8.73 -5.96
CA VAL A 199 5.27 9.99 -5.25
C VAL A 199 5.97 9.81 -3.89
N PRO A 200 6.64 10.82 -3.32
CA PRO A 200 7.47 10.64 -2.11
C PRO A 200 6.77 9.92 -0.95
N ASN A 201 5.47 10.16 -0.73
CA ASN A 201 4.71 9.47 0.32
C ASN A 201 4.42 8.00 0.02
N GLN A 202 4.21 7.63 -1.24
CA GLN A 202 4.02 6.22 -1.62
C GLN A 202 5.34 5.46 -1.51
N PHE A 203 6.45 6.09 -1.91
CA PHE A 203 7.78 5.51 -1.75
C PHE A 203 8.16 5.37 -0.27
N SER A 204 7.87 6.37 0.57
CA SER A 204 8.11 6.27 2.01
C SER A 204 7.33 5.12 2.64
N ASN A 205 6.06 4.93 2.24
CA ASN A 205 5.26 3.77 2.65
C ASN A 205 5.91 2.46 2.25
N PHE A 206 6.32 2.32 0.98
CA PHE A 206 7.02 1.12 0.51
C PHE A 206 8.24 0.79 1.37
N LEU A 207 9.11 1.78 1.65
CA LEU A 207 10.38 1.59 2.37
C LEU A 207 10.23 1.06 3.80
N LEU A 208 9.06 1.22 4.43
CA LEU A 208 8.79 0.66 5.76
C LEU A 208 8.91 -0.86 5.77
N LEU A 209 8.55 -1.54 4.68
CA LEU A 209 8.62 -3.00 4.57
C LEU A 209 10.07 -3.53 4.50
N PRO A 210 10.96 -3.09 3.57
CA PRO A 210 12.36 -3.51 3.55
C PRO A 210 13.16 -3.04 4.76
N ILE A 211 12.82 -1.89 5.38
CA ILE A 211 13.41 -1.47 6.66
C ILE A 211 13.07 -2.49 7.76
N ALA A 212 11.79 -2.82 7.94
CA ALA A 212 11.34 -3.79 8.93
C ALA A 212 11.96 -5.18 8.72
N VAL A 213 12.02 -5.65 7.48
CA VAL A 213 12.63 -6.94 7.14
C VAL A 213 14.14 -6.92 7.35
N SER A 214 14.83 -5.80 7.08
CA SER A 214 16.26 -5.65 7.34
C SER A 214 16.58 -5.66 8.84
N MET A 215 15.76 -4.99 9.67
CA MET A 215 15.90 -5.04 11.14
C MET A 215 15.79 -6.46 11.68
N TYR A 216 14.81 -7.22 11.19
CA TYR A 216 14.69 -8.64 11.51
C TYR A 216 15.92 -9.42 11.04
N ALA A 217 16.36 -9.21 9.80
CA ALA A 217 17.48 -9.93 9.20
C ALA A 217 18.80 -9.68 9.93
N ILE A 218 19.02 -8.48 10.47
CA ILE A 218 20.20 -8.18 11.32
C ILE A 218 20.23 -9.09 12.54
N LYS A 219 19.08 -9.26 13.21
CA LYS A 219 19.00 -10.01 14.46
C LYS A 219 19.15 -11.52 14.25
N VAL A 220 18.79 -12.01 13.07
CA VAL A 220 18.68 -13.45 12.76
C VAL A 220 19.85 -13.94 11.91
N TYR A 221 20.20 -13.19 10.88
CA TYR A 221 21.16 -13.59 9.84
C TYR A 221 22.46 -12.77 9.87
N GLY A 222 22.60 -11.82 10.81
CA GLY A 222 23.85 -11.13 11.12
C GLY A 222 24.00 -9.70 10.55
N LYS A 223 25.12 -9.05 10.90
CA LYS A 223 25.37 -7.62 10.67
C LYS A 223 25.42 -7.16 9.20
N LYS A 224 25.54 -8.07 8.23
CA LYS A 224 25.55 -7.73 6.79
C LYS A 224 24.28 -7.01 6.32
N TYR A 225 23.17 -7.17 7.04
CA TYR A 225 21.91 -6.49 6.75
C TYR A 225 21.82 -5.04 7.30
N ILE A 226 22.86 -4.56 8.00
CA ILE A 226 22.98 -3.15 8.42
C ILE A 226 23.07 -2.24 7.18
N LEU A 227 23.83 -2.63 6.16
CA LEU A 227 23.98 -1.80 4.96
C LEU A 227 22.65 -1.61 4.20
N PRO A 228 21.86 -2.67 3.89
CA PRO A 228 20.51 -2.50 3.37
C PRO A 228 19.60 -1.62 4.22
N LEU A 229 19.65 -1.76 5.56
CA LEU A 229 18.88 -0.94 6.47
C LEU A 229 19.26 0.55 6.33
N LEU A 230 20.56 0.86 6.31
CA LEU A 230 21.06 2.22 6.16
C LEU A 230 20.64 2.83 4.82
N ILE A 231 20.82 2.10 3.71
CA ILE A 231 20.43 2.56 2.37
C ILE A 231 18.93 2.88 2.31
N CYS A 232 18.07 1.97 2.79
CA CYS A 232 16.62 2.18 2.78
C CYS A 232 16.20 3.32 3.72
N SER A 233 16.84 3.44 4.88
CA SER A 233 16.53 4.51 5.85
C SER A 233 16.98 5.88 5.33
N SER A 234 18.13 5.96 4.64
CA SER A 234 18.58 7.19 3.98
C SER A 234 17.60 7.63 2.90
N ALA A 235 17.17 6.71 2.03
CA ALA A 235 16.15 7.02 1.03
C ALA A 235 14.82 7.48 1.67
N LEU A 236 14.41 6.86 2.77
CA LEU A 236 13.21 7.28 3.53
C LEU A 236 13.34 8.73 4.02
N VAL A 237 14.49 9.12 4.58
CA VAL A 237 14.73 10.50 5.02
C VAL A 237 14.69 11.48 3.83
N LEU A 238 15.29 11.10 2.70
CA LEU A 238 15.31 11.92 1.47
C LEU A 238 13.94 12.05 0.78
N THR A 239 12.93 11.27 1.19
CA THR A 239 11.54 11.51 0.75
C THR A 239 10.95 12.79 1.37
N PHE A 240 11.50 13.27 2.49
CA PHE A 240 10.93 14.34 3.32
C PHE A 240 9.44 14.13 3.64
N SER A 241 9.00 12.88 3.74
CA SER A 241 7.65 12.51 4.14
C SER A 241 7.51 12.60 5.66
N THR A 242 7.14 13.78 6.16
CA THR A 242 6.94 14.04 7.59
C THR A 242 5.90 13.08 8.19
N GLY A 243 4.85 12.77 7.42
CA GLY A 243 3.84 11.78 7.79
C GLY A 243 4.44 10.41 8.08
N ALA A 244 5.38 9.91 7.26
CA ALA A 244 6.02 8.62 7.48
C ALA A 244 6.90 8.60 8.74
N ILE A 245 7.68 9.66 8.98
CA ILE A 245 8.58 9.75 10.14
C ILE A 245 7.79 9.83 11.45
N ILE A 246 6.79 10.72 11.50
CA ILE A 246 5.91 10.86 12.69
C ILE A 246 5.16 9.57 12.95
N SER A 247 4.62 8.94 11.89
CA SER A 247 3.89 7.68 12.00
C SER A 247 4.78 6.54 12.50
N LEU A 248 6.05 6.51 12.12
CA LEU A 248 7.01 5.50 12.58
C LEU A 248 7.25 5.62 14.09
N VAL A 249 7.44 6.85 14.57
CA VAL A 249 7.59 7.14 16.01
C VAL A 249 6.33 6.72 16.78
N LEU A 250 5.17 7.18 16.33
CA LEU A 250 3.89 6.85 16.97
C LEU A 250 3.67 5.34 17.00
N SER A 251 4.02 4.64 15.92
CA SER A 251 3.91 3.18 15.84
C SER A 251 4.81 2.45 16.83
N VAL A 252 6.05 2.92 17.02
CA VAL A 252 6.97 2.37 18.02
C VAL A 252 6.45 2.62 19.44
N ILE A 253 5.90 3.80 19.72
CA ILE A 253 5.28 4.13 21.01
C ILE A 253 4.07 3.21 21.26
N ILE A 254 3.13 3.13 20.32
CA ILE A 254 1.93 2.29 20.43
C ILE A 254 2.32 0.81 20.60
N TYR A 255 3.29 0.33 19.82
CA TYR A 255 3.83 -1.02 19.97
C TYR A 255 4.39 -1.26 21.38
N ALA A 256 5.20 -0.33 21.91
CA ALA A 256 5.75 -0.46 23.25
C ALA A 256 4.66 -0.46 24.33
N LEU A 257 3.60 0.35 24.17
CA LEU A 257 2.46 0.38 25.09
C LEU A 257 1.66 -0.93 25.09
N ILE A 258 1.43 -1.53 23.92
CA ILE A 258 0.58 -2.72 23.77
C ILE A 258 1.34 -4.03 24.03
N VAL A 259 2.63 -4.07 23.68
CA VAL A 259 3.41 -5.32 23.62
C VAL A 259 4.53 -5.37 24.65
N SER A 260 5.27 -4.28 24.89
CA SER A 260 6.52 -4.33 25.68
C SER A 260 6.63 -3.19 26.70
N LYS A 261 6.18 -3.47 27.93
CA LYS A 261 6.27 -2.53 29.07
C LYS A 261 7.72 -2.08 29.33
N THR A 262 8.70 -2.96 29.14
CA THR A 262 10.13 -2.67 29.33
C THR A 262 10.67 -1.66 28.30
N MET A 263 10.19 -1.73 27.05
CA MET A 263 10.61 -0.81 26.00
C MET A 263 9.85 0.52 26.04
N ARG A 264 8.78 0.63 26.84
CA ARG A 264 7.95 1.85 26.95
C ARG A 264 8.77 3.10 27.24
N ARG A 265 9.68 3.07 28.21
CA ARG A 265 10.49 4.25 28.58
C ARG A 265 11.48 4.64 27.48
N VAL A 266 12.11 3.64 26.85
CA VAL A 266 13.05 3.85 25.73
C VAL A 266 12.34 4.37 24.50
N SER A 267 11.18 3.81 24.14
CA SER A 267 10.36 4.26 23.02
C SER A 267 9.81 5.68 23.21
N LEU A 268 9.41 6.04 24.44
CA LEU A 268 9.00 7.42 24.76
C LEU A 268 10.19 8.38 24.67
N GLY A 269 11.37 8.00 25.16
CA GLY A 269 12.59 8.79 25.04
C GLY A 269 13.04 8.99 23.58
N LEU A 270 13.08 7.92 22.79
CA LEU A 270 13.39 7.99 21.36
C LEU A 270 12.34 8.79 20.58
N GLY A 271 11.06 8.66 20.92
CA GLY A 271 10.00 9.46 20.32
C GLY A 271 10.14 10.94 20.63
N ALA A 272 10.48 11.30 21.87
CA ALA A 272 10.77 12.68 22.26
C ALA A 272 12.00 13.23 21.54
N ILE A 273 13.09 12.46 21.46
CA ILE A 273 14.30 12.85 20.73
C ILE A 273 13.98 13.05 19.24
N LEU A 274 13.25 12.12 18.62
CA LEU A 274 12.92 12.25 17.20
C LEU A 274 11.99 13.43 16.95
N PHE A 275 11.01 13.66 17.84
CA PHE A 275 10.15 14.85 17.79
C PHE A 275 10.96 16.13 17.84
N VAL A 276 11.95 16.20 18.75
CA VAL A 276 12.88 17.33 18.85
C VAL A 276 13.73 17.45 17.58
N ILE A 277 14.30 16.36 17.06
CA ILE A 277 15.09 16.38 15.82
C ILE A 277 14.24 16.82 14.63
N THR A 278 13.02 16.31 14.48
CA THR A 278 12.11 16.73 13.42
C THR A 278 11.68 18.18 13.59
N SER A 279 11.49 18.64 14.82
CA SER A 279 11.16 20.05 15.10
C SER A 279 12.35 20.96 14.81
N ILE A 280 13.57 20.56 15.15
CA ILE A 280 14.81 21.30 14.85
C ILE A 280 15.08 21.29 13.35
N ALA A 281 15.01 20.14 12.68
CA ALA A 281 15.19 20.04 11.23
C ALA A 281 14.10 20.80 10.47
N TYR A 282 12.90 20.89 11.03
CA TYR A 282 11.86 21.79 10.56
C TYR A 282 12.31 23.24 10.73
N ILE A 283 12.60 23.70 11.95
CA ILE A 283 13.01 25.09 12.26
C ILE A 283 14.29 25.54 11.53
N ALA A 284 15.24 24.63 11.30
CA ALA A 284 16.53 24.89 10.68
C ALA A 284 16.48 24.99 9.15
N ASP A 285 15.31 24.77 8.52
CA ASP A 285 15.11 24.99 7.09
C ASP A 285 15.20 26.51 6.78
N PRO A 286 16.22 26.98 6.03
CA PRO A 286 16.38 28.40 5.71
C PRO A 286 15.17 28.99 4.95
N GLY A 287 14.32 28.14 4.35
CA GLY A 287 13.07 28.54 3.71
C GLY A 287 11.98 28.97 4.68
N ILE A 288 12.04 28.61 5.97
CA ILE A 288 11.07 29.02 7.00
C ILE A 288 11.18 30.51 7.34
N PHE A 289 12.40 31.06 7.35
CA PHE A 289 12.62 32.49 7.61
C PHE A 289 12.11 33.38 6.47
N ASN A 290 11.74 32.78 5.34
CA ASN A 290 11.02 33.44 4.26
C ASN A 290 9.51 33.30 4.47
N LEU A 291 9.01 33.95 5.53
CA LEU A 291 7.63 33.88 6.03
C LEU A 291 6.56 33.98 4.93
N ASN A 292 6.80 34.82 3.90
CA ASN A 292 5.85 35.04 2.81
C ASN A 292 5.69 33.83 1.85
N LYS A 293 6.76 33.07 1.58
CA LYS A 293 6.67 31.82 0.79
C LYS A 293 6.11 30.66 1.61
N TYR A 294 6.37 30.68 2.93
CA TYR A 294 6.00 29.60 3.83
C TYR A 294 4.55 29.69 4.31
N GLN A 295 4.02 30.90 4.56
CA GLN A 295 2.58 31.12 4.77
C GLN A 295 1.80 30.60 3.57
N GLY A 296 2.18 30.95 2.34
CA GLY A 296 1.55 30.38 1.13
C GLY A 296 1.61 28.84 1.01
N PHE A 297 2.65 28.19 1.56
CA PHE A 297 2.78 26.71 1.58
C PHE A 297 1.84 26.04 2.59
N ILE A 298 1.84 26.53 3.84
CA ILE A 298 0.96 26.02 4.90
C ILE A 298 -0.49 26.33 4.55
N ASP A 299 -0.77 27.57 4.15
CA ASP A 299 -2.09 28.05 3.77
C ASP A 299 -2.56 27.43 2.45
N GLY A 300 -1.68 26.90 1.61
CA GLY A 300 -2.05 26.18 0.38
C GLY A 300 -2.44 24.73 0.65
N ARG A 301 -1.48 23.88 1.07
CA ARG A 301 -1.70 22.43 1.22
C ARG A 301 -2.59 22.06 2.40
N THR A 302 -2.46 22.78 3.52
CA THR A 302 -3.25 22.47 4.73
C THR A 302 -4.69 22.91 4.52
N THR A 303 -4.91 24.11 3.96
CA THR A 303 -6.24 24.60 3.61
C THR A 303 -6.90 23.73 2.55
N GLU A 304 -6.17 23.30 1.52
CA GLU A 304 -6.69 22.36 0.53
C GLU A 304 -7.18 21.06 1.18
N ARG A 305 -6.38 20.45 2.07
CA ARG A 305 -6.79 19.23 2.79
C ARG A 305 -7.99 19.46 3.70
N ILE A 306 -8.05 20.59 4.41
CA ILE A 306 -9.19 20.95 5.26
C ILE A 306 -10.47 21.04 4.42
N LEU A 307 -10.41 21.70 3.26
CA LEU A 307 -11.54 21.79 2.33
C LEU A 307 -11.94 20.42 1.78
N LEU A 308 -10.98 19.59 1.37
CA LEU A 308 -11.26 18.23 0.90
C LEU A 308 -11.86 17.34 2.00
N TRP A 309 -11.45 17.52 3.26
CA TRP A 309 -12.03 16.81 4.40
C TRP A 309 -13.43 17.29 4.73
N ASP A 310 -13.72 18.59 4.58
CA ASP A 310 -15.06 19.14 4.70
C ASP A 310 -16.01 18.54 3.65
N VAL A 311 -15.59 18.51 2.39
CA VAL A 311 -16.35 17.84 1.30
C VAL A 311 -16.57 16.36 1.61
N ALA A 312 -15.53 15.63 2.02
CA ALA A 312 -15.67 14.20 2.36
C ALA A 312 -16.63 13.98 3.55
N THR A 313 -16.62 14.90 4.52
CA THR A 313 -17.53 14.85 5.67
C THR A 313 -18.96 15.11 5.25
N LYS A 314 -19.22 16.11 4.39
CA LYS A 314 -20.56 16.36 3.82
C LYS A 314 -21.07 15.16 3.03
N MET A 315 -20.25 14.59 2.15
CA MET A 315 -20.58 13.37 1.41
C MET A 315 -20.96 12.21 2.33
N PHE A 316 -20.22 12.01 3.44
CA PHE A 316 -20.58 11.00 4.43
C PHE A 316 -21.93 11.32 5.11
N LEU A 317 -22.19 12.58 5.45
CA LEU A 317 -23.45 12.98 6.08
C LEU A 317 -24.66 12.82 5.14
N GLU A 318 -24.46 12.99 3.82
CA GLU A 318 -25.48 12.74 2.79
C GLU A 318 -25.76 11.24 2.58
N HIS A 319 -24.71 10.41 2.64
CA HIS A 319 -24.81 8.96 2.41
C HIS A 319 -24.17 8.10 3.54
N PRO A 320 -24.68 8.18 4.79
CA PRO A 320 -23.95 7.70 5.96
C PRO A 320 -23.85 6.17 6.09
N ILE A 321 -24.78 5.41 5.51
CA ILE A 321 -24.85 3.96 5.73
C ILE A 321 -23.91 3.22 4.79
N VAL A 322 -24.14 3.30 3.48
CA VAL A 322 -23.42 2.55 2.44
C VAL A 322 -22.50 3.43 1.58
N GLY A 323 -22.43 4.73 1.87
CA GLY A 323 -21.61 5.68 1.11
C GLY A 323 -22.21 6.05 -0.25
N SER A 324 -21.53 6.97 -0.92
CA SER A 324 -21.91 7.53 -2.21
C SER A 324 -21.44 6.70 -3.43
N GLY A 325 -20.75 5.58 -3.19
CA GLY A 325 -20.14 4.73 -4.22
C GLY A 325 -18.61 4.86 -4.27
N LEU A 326 -17.93 3.82 -4.76
CA LEU A 326 -16.49 3.86 -4.95
C LEU A 326 -16.08 4.95 -5.95
N ASN A 327 -15.01 5.68 -5.67
CA ASN A 327 -14.41 6.68 -6.57
C ASN A 327 -15.31 7.87 -6.94
N THR A 328 -16.32 8.18 -6.13
CA THR A 328 -17.24 9.30 -6.39
C THR A 328 -16.75 10.60 -5.78
N PHE A 329 -15.84 10.56 -4.81
CA PHE A 329 -15.30 11.76 -4.16
C PHE A 329 -14.80 12.85 -5.12
N PRO A 330 -14.03 12.54 -6.19
CA PRO A 330 -13.55 13.58 -7.09
C PRO A 330 -14.67 14.35 -7.82
N LEU A 331 -15.87 13.75 -7.98
CA LEU A 331 -17.02 14.44 -8.58
C LEU A 331 -17.55 15.53 -7.64
N HIS A 332 -17.71 15.21 -6.36
CA HIS A 332 -18.17 16.17 -5.35
C HIS A 332 -17.13 17.26 -5.09
N ALA A 333 -15.84 16.91 -5.06
CA ALA A 333 -14.77 17.88 -4.86
C ALA A 333 -14.73 18.95 -5.97
N VAL A 334 -14.98 18.56 -7.23
CA VAL A 334 -15.06 19.50 -8.36
C VAL A 334 -16.30 20.39 -8.29
N TYR A 335 -17.43 19.85 -7.80
CA TYR A 335 -18.67 20.61 -7.66
C TYR A 335 -18.61 21.63 -6.53
N GLU A 336 -18.09 21.25 -5.37
CA GLU A 336 -18.07 22.12 -4.18
C GLU A 336 -16.92 23.13 -4.16
N ILE A 337 -15.82 22.87 -4.87
CA ILE A 337 -14.64 23.73 -4.82
C ILE A 337 -14.38 24.33 -6.22
N THR A 338 -14.96 25.50 -6.46
CA THR A 338 -15.06 26.16 -7.78
C THR A 338 -13.72 26.45 -8.47
N TYR A 339 -12.62 26.58 -7.75
CA TYR A 339 -11.28 26.79 -8.33
C TYR A 339 -10.49 25.49 -8.56
N LEU A 340 -11.02 24.33 -8.17
CA LEU A 340 -10.39 23.01 -8.38
C LEU A 340 -10.81 22.35 -9.70
N THR A 341 -11.56 23.03 -10.55
CA THR A 341 -12.08 22.53 -11.83
C THR A 341 -11.00 22.04 -12.81
N PHE A 342 -9.73 22.41 -12.60
CA PHE A 342 -8.60 22.04 -13.46
C PHE A 342 -7.91 20.72 -13.09
N GLU A 343 -8.12 20.19 -11.88
CA GLU A 343 -7.53 18.91 -11.43
C GLU A 343 -8.63 17.87 -11.18
N ARG A 344 -8.93 17.07 -12.21
CA ARG A 344 -10.08 16.13 -12.20
C ARG A 344 -9.94 14.90 -11.30
N ASN A 345 -8.79 14.71 -10.64
CA ASN A 345 -8.46 13.52 -9.84
C ASN A 345 -7.97 13.90 -8.43
N LYS A 346 -8.74 14.72 -7.71
CA LYS A 346 -8.45 15.04 -6.30
C LYS A 346 -8.76 13.85 -5.39
N GLU A 347 -7.93 13.68 -4.36
CA GLU A 347 -8.12 12.65 -3.34
C GLU A 347 -8.27 13.32 -1.96
N VAL A 348 -9.01 12.69 -1.05
CA VAL A 348 -9.26 13.21 0.31
C VAL A 348 -7.95 13.39 1.11
N HIS A 349 -6.88 12.68 0.73
CA HIS A 349 -5.65 12.57 1.54
C HIS A 349 -5.90 12.13 2.98
N ASN A 350 -6.96 11.34 3.18
CA ASN A 350 -7.27 10.66 4.42
C ASN A 350 -8.08 9.41 4.06
N THR A 351 -7.47 8.24 4.23
CA THR A 351 -8.06 6.97 3.83
C THR A 351 -9.34 6.66 4.61
N PHE A 352 -9.41 7.03 5.88
CA PHE A 352 -10.57 6.76 6.73
C PHE A 352 -11.77 7.62 6.34
N LEU A 353 -11.54 8.91 6.03
CA LEU A 353 -12.58 9.78 5.47
C LEU A 353 -13.00 9.34 4.07
N THR A 354 -12.07 8.85 3.25
CA THR A 354 -12.39 8.27 1.93
C THR A 354 -13.32 7.07 2.09
N VAL A 355 -13.00 6.13 3.00
CA VAL A 355 -13.85 4.97 3.27
C VAL A 355 -15.23 5.39 3.79
N LEU A 356 -15.31 6.39 4.67
CA LEU A 356 -16.59 6.91 5.15
C LEU A 356 -17.41 7.56 4.05
N ALA A 357 -16.82 8.43 3.23
CA ALA A 357 -17.52 9.13 2.15
C ALA A 357 -17.99 8.18 1.03
N GLU A 358 -17.17 7.20 0.65
CA GLU A 358 -17.44 6.31 -0.49
C GLU A 358 -18.19 5.03 -0.11
N LEU A 359 -17.97 4.51 1.11
CA LEU A 359 -18.52 3.22 1.56
C LEU A 359 -19.37 3.31 2.84
N GLY A 360 -19.50 4.50 3.44
CA GLY A 360 -20.29 4.74 4.64
C GLY A 360 -19.75 4.05 5.90
N ILE A 361 -20.57 4.06 6.95
CA ILE A 361 -20.23 3.40 8.21
C ILE A 361 -20.10 1.88 8.04
N VAL A 362 -20.85 1.28 7.10
CA VAL A 362 -20.73 -0.16 6.79
C VAL A 362 -19.33 -0.45 6.27
N GLY A 363 -18.84 0.30 5.27
CA GLY A 363 -17.47 0.16 4.78
C GLY A 363 -16.42 0.35 5.86
N MET A 364 -16.59 1.35 6.71
CA MET A 364 -15.66 1.62 7.80
C MET A 364 -15.61 0.49 8.83
N LEU A 365 -16.76 -0.10 9.19
CA LEU A 365 -16.82 -1.26 10.10
C LEU A 365 -16.14 -2.48 9.49
N PHE A 366 -16.39 -2.77 8.22
CA PHE A 366 -15.77 -3.90 7.53
C PHE A 366 -14.25 -3.73 7.35
N PHE A 367 -13.81 -2.53 6.98
CA PHE A 367 -12.38 -2.20 6.91
C PHE A 367 -11.71 -2.31 8.30
N GLY A 368 -12.31 -1.69 9.32
CA GLY A 368 -11.80 -1.70 10.69
C GLY A 368 -11.75 -3.09 11.30
N THR A 369 -12.75 -3.93 11.06
CA THR A 369 -12.76 -5.33 11.53
C THR A 369 -11.72 -6.19 10.82
N ALA A 370 -11.55 -6.03 9.50
CA ALA A 370 -10.50 -6.73 8.75
C ALA A 370 -9.10 -6.39 9.26
N VAL A 371 -8.80 -5.10 9.41
CA VAL A 371 -7.51 -4.60 9.96
C VAL A 371 -7.34 -5.06 11.41
N GLY A 372 -8.37 -4.88 12.24
CA GLY A 372 -8.38 -5.28 13.64
C GLY A 372 -8.11 -6.77 13.83
N PHE A 373 -8.67 -7.63 12.96
CA PHE A 373 -8.44 -9.08 12.99
C PHE A 373 -6.99 -9.47 12.64
N ILE A 374 -6.37 -8.79 11.68
CA ILE A 374 -4.95 -9.00 11.34
C ILE A 374 -4.08 -8.61 12.53
N PHE A 375 -4.33 -7.44 13.13
CA PHE A 375 -3.53 -6.89 14.22
C PHE A 375 -3.72 -7.69 15.51
N PHE A 376 -4.94 -8.11 15.81
CA PHE A 376 -5.24 -9.00 16.94
C PHE A 376 -4.45 -10.30 16.87
N GLN A 377 -4.41 -10.95 15.70
CA GLN A 377 -3.63 -12.17 15.51
C GLN A 377 -2.13 -11.93 15.63
N ALA A 378 -1.62 -10.83 15.07
CA ALA A 378 -0.22 -10.46 15.22
C ALA A 378 0.17 -10.24 16.68
N ILE A 379 -0.60 -9.45 17.43
CA ILE A 379 -0.36 -9.19 18.86
C ILE A 379 -0.44 -10.49 19.66
N ARG A 380 -1.45 -11.33 19.41
CA ARG A 380 -1.57 -12.65 20.05
C ARG A 380 -0.36 -13.52 19.73
N ARG A 381 0.08 -13.57 18.48
CA ARG A 381 1.28 -14.33 18.08
C ARG A 381 2.52 -13.83 18.80
N ILE A 382 2.74 -12.51 18.86
CA ILE A 382 3.87 -11.89 19.55
C ILE A 382 3.87 -12.22 21.05
N LYS A 383 2.70 -12.21 21.70
CA LYS A 383 2.57 -12.53 23.14
C LYS A 383 2.83 -14.00 23.46
N HIS A 384 2.57 -14.91 22.52
CA HIS A 384 2.69 -16.36 22.73
C HIS A 384 3.87 -17.01 21.98
N THR A 385 4.79 -16.22 21.42
CA THR A 385 6.00 -16.73 20.76
C THR A 385 7.24 -15.99 21.24
N THR A 386 8.40 -16.61 21.09
CA THR A 386 9.71 -16.03 21.42
C THR A 386 10.65 -16.16 20.22
N GLY A 387 11.87 -15.64 20.35
CA GLY A 387 12.91 -15.76 19.33
C GLY A 387 12.57 -15.08 18.00
N GLU A 388 13.00 -15.71 16.91
CA GLU A 388 12.92 -15.20 15.54
C GLU A 388 11.49 -14.82 15.13
N GLN A 389 10.51 -15.69 15.39
CA GLN A 389 9.12 -15.46 14.98
C GLN A 389 8.55 -14.20 15.63
N ARG A 390 8.81 -14.00 16.93
CA ARG A 390 8.37 -12.81 17.66
C ARG A 390 8.93 -11.55 17.03
N ILE A 391 10.21 -11.56 16.65
CA ILE A 391 10.88 -10.40 16.04
C ILE A 391 10.25 -10.08 14.68
N LEU A 392 10.07 -11.09 13.80
CA LEU A 392 9.52 -10.87 12.47
C LEU A 392 8.13 -10.24 12.53
N VAL A 393 7.23 -10.83 13.31
CA VAL A 393 5.85 -10.36 13.44
C VAL A 393 5.81 -8.96 14.07
N SER A 394 6.71 -8.66 15.01
CA SER A 394 6.81 -7.32 15.61
C SER A 394 7.26 -6.27 14.59
N CYS A 395 8.29 -6.56 13.79
CA CYS A 395 8.75 -5.67 12.72
C CYS A 395 7.66 -5.41 11.68
N LEU A 396 6.97 -6.46 11.22
CA LEU A 396 5.87 -6.33 10.26
C LEU A 396 4.65 -5.59 10.84
N LEU A 397 4.36 -5.77 12.14
CA LEU A 397 3.30 -5.04 12.84
C LEU A 397 3.61 -3.55 12.93
N ILE A 398 4.85 -3.18 13.28
CA ILE A 398 5.27 -1.76 13.33
C ILE A 398 5.19 -1.13 11.94
N ALA A 399 5.65 -1.80 10.88
CA ALA A 399 5.54 -1.30 9.51
C ALA A 399 4.07 -1.10 9.09
N SER A 400 3.21 -2.09 9.37
CA SER A 400 1.78 -2.05 9.08
C SER A 400 1.07 -0.91 9.82
N LEU A 401 1.39 -0.72 11.10
CA LEU A 401 0.84 0.36 11.92
C LEU A 401 1.32 1.73 11.43
N THR A 402 2.58 1.82 10.98
CA THR A 402 3.16 3.07 10.46
C THR A 402 2.43 3.50 9.19
N MET A 403 2.20 2.58 8.25
CA MET A 403 1.41 2.87 7.04
C MET A 403 0.00 3.35 7.38
N LEU A 404 -0.69 2.68 8.31
CA LEU A 404 -2.05 3.07 8.71
C LEU A 404 -2.12 4.45 9.36
N ILE A 405 -1.17 4.80 10.23
CA ILE A 405 -1.13 6.13 10.84
C ILE A 405 -0.83 7.20 9.77
N GLN A 406 0.06 6.89 8.82
CA GLN A 406 0.38 7.80 7.73
C GLN A 406 -0.86 8.11 6.86
N TYR A 407 -1.77 7.14 6.71
CA TYR A 407 -3.02 7.25 5.96
C TYR A 407 -4.12 8.12 6.60
N PHE A 408 -3.87 8.71 7.77
CA PHE A 408 -4.65 9.88 8.23
C PHE A 408 -4.33 11.15 7.44
N THR A 409 -3.17 11.21 6.78
CA THR A 409 -2.67 12.38 6.06
C THR A 409 -2.29 12.08 4.61
N ASP A 410 -2.66 10.89 4.14
CA ASP A 410 -2.45 10.43 2.77
C ASP A 410 -3.53 9.41 2.36
N ASN A 411 -3.68 9.16 1.07
CA ASN A 411 -4.58 8.11 0.59
C ASN A 411 -3.80 6.83 0.29
N GLY A 412 -4.11 5.78 1.05
CA GLY A 412 -3.42 4.50 1.03
C GLY A 412 -4.32 3.32 0.71
N LEU A 413 -5.64 3.53 0.61
CA LEU A 413 -6.60 2.44 0.39
C LEU A 413 -6.24 1.61 -0.85
N TYR A 414 -5.79 2.32 -1.89
CA TYR A 414 -5.44 1.75 -3.18
C TYR A 414 -3.94 1.43 -3.33
N SER A 415 -3.17 1.54 -2.24
CA SER A 415 -1.72 1.29 -2.23
C SER A 415 -1.42 -0.20 -2.11
N MET A 416 -0.77 -0.79 -3.12
CA MET A 416 -0.33 -2.20 -3.11
C MET A 416 0.60 -2.54 -1.93
N HIS A 417 1.33 -1.55 -1.41
CA HIS A 417 2.29 -1.71 -0.32
C HIS A 417 1.62 -2.14 1.00
N LEU A 418 0.44 -1.57 1.29
CA LEU A 418 -0.34 -1.91 2.48
C LEU A 418 -0.77 -3.38 2.41
N TRP A 419 -1.38 -3.76 1.29
CA TRP A 419 -1.94 -5.10 1.07
C TRP A 419 -0.86 -6.19 1.10
N ALA A 420 0.31 -5.92 0.52
CA ALA A 420 1.46 -6.82 0.61
C ALA A 420 1.95 -6.98 2.05
N THR A 421 2.07 -5.88 2.79
CA THR A 421 2.53 -5.91 4.19
C THR A 421 1.53 -6.63 5.09
N PHE A 422 0.23 -6.40 4.90
CA PHE A 422 -0.85 -7.10 5.61
C PHE A 422 -0.89 -8.60 5.30
N ALA A 423 -0.64 -9.00 4.06
CA ALA A 423 -0.56 -10.40 3.68
C ALA A 423 0.60 -11.11 4.38
N LEU A 424 1.78 -10.48 4.40
CA LEU A 424 2.97 -10.97 5.09
C LEU A 424 2.75 -11.00 6.62
N LEU A 425 2.18 -9.95 7.19
CA LEU A 425 1.85 -9.91 8.62
C LEU A 425 0.88 -11.04 8.97
N LYS A 426 -0.18 -11.25 8.17
CA LYS A 426 -1.16 -12.32 8.39
C LYS A 426 -0.50 -13.68 8.36
N VAL A 427 0.25 -14.01 7.30
CA VAL A 427 0.82 -15.35 7.13
C VAL A 427 1.82 -15.70 8.23
N TYR A 428 2.68 -14.76 8.65
CA TYR A 428 3.63 -15.02 9.73
C TYR A 428 2.99 -14.91 11.13
N SER A 429 1.77 -14.37 11.25
CA SER A 429 1.01 -14.36 12.50
C SER A 429 0.21 -15.63 12.73
N GLU A 430 -0.02 -16.43 11.68
CA GLU A 430 -0.77 -17.68 11.80
C GLU A 430 0.01 -18.74 12.58
N LYS A 431 -0.73 -19.58 13.31
CA LYS A 431 -0.15 -20.81 13.84
C LYS A 431 0.17 -21.70 12.65
N VAL A 432 1.41 -22.16 12.55
CA VAL A 432 1.73 -23.30 11.69
C VAL A 432 0.90 -24.46 12.24
N ALA A 433 -0.03 -24.97 11.43
CA ALA A 433 -0.65 -26.25 11.73
C ALA A 433 0.49 -27.27 11.67
N ASN A 434 0.87 -27.80 12.83
CA ASN A 434 1.78 -28.93 12.90
C ASN A 434 1.07 -30.17 12.37
#